data_AF-A0A1H9BF08-F1
#
_entry.id   AF-A0A1H9BF08-F1
#
_cell.length_a   1.000
_cell.length_b   1.000
_cell.length_c   1.000
_cell.angle_alpha   90.00
_cell.angle_beta   90.00
_cell.angle_gamma   90.00
#
_symmetry.space_group_name_H-M   'P 1'
#
loop_
_entity.id
_entity.type
_entity.pdbx_description
1 polymer ?
#
loop_
_entity_poly.entity_id
_entity_poly.type
_entity_poly.pdbx_seq_one_letter_code
_entity_poly.pdbx_strand_id
1 'polypeptide(L)' 'MNRLVRVVSHDGTATVYEYDELGNKKAVKYEGGLTILYKYDSCSRMINEMVTDKDSNVLMFYD' A
#
# COMPACT_ATOMS: atom_id res chain seq x y z
N MET A 1 -12.80 13.13 -6.53
CA MET A 1 -11.35 13.09 -6.23
C MET A 1 -10.74 11.93 -6.98
N ASN A 2 -9.89 12.20 -7.96
CA ASN A 2 -9.27 11.18 -8.80
C ASN A 2 -8.02 10.63 -8.09
N ARG A 3 -8.19 9.63 -7.22
CA ARG A 3 -7.06 8.93 -6.60
C ARG A 3 -6.76 7.68 -7.41
N LEU A 4 -5.48 7.43 -7.67
CA LEU A 4 -5.03 6.30 -8.49
C LEU A 4 -5.32 5.00 -7.75
N VAL A 5 -6.37 4.28 -8.13
CA VAL A 5 -6.74 2.98 -7.54
C VAL A 5 -5.89 1.86 -8.13
N ARG A 6 -5.54 1.97 -9.41
CA ARG A 6 -4.73 0.98 -10.12
C ARG A 6 -3.83 1.67 -11.13
N VAL A 7 -2.55 1.34 -11.09
CA VAL A 7 -1.55 1.74 -12.08
C VAL A 7 -1.09 0.47 -12.76
N VAL A 8 -1.19 0.42 -14.09
CA VAL A 8 -0.62 -0.67 -14.88
C VAL A 8 0.61 -0.10 -15.56
N SER A 9 1.78 -0.65 -15.24
CA SER A 9 3.05 -0.27 -15.84
C SER A 9 3.15 -0.82 -17.27
N HIS A 10 4.07 -0.27 -18.05
CA HIS A 10 4.29 -0.70 -19.44
C HIS A 10 4.67 -2.18 -19.56
N ASP A 11 5.37 -2.72 -18.56
CA ASP A 11 5.72 -4.14 -18.43
C ASP A 11 4.53 -5.07 -18.10
N GLY A 12 3.31 -4.54 -18.01
CA GLY A 12 2.10 -5.31 -17.69
C GLY A 12 1.87 -5.57 -16.20
N THR A 13 2.78 -5.11 -15.33
CA THR A 13 2.60 -5.20 -13.88
C THR A 13 1.56 -4.20 -13.39
N ALA A 14 0.62 -4.67 -12.57
CA ALA A 14 -0.37 -3.82 -11.92
C ALA A 14 0.01 -3.55 -10.47
N THR A 15 -0.11 -2.28 -10.07
CA THR A 15 -0.01 -1.83 -8.69
C THR A 15 -1.37 -1.26 -8.28
N VAL A 16 -1.96 -1.83 -7.25
CA VAL A 16 -3.25 -1.41 -6.70
C VAL A 16 -2.98 -0.59 -5.44
N TYR A 17 -3.58 0.59 -5.34
CA TYR A 17 -3.49 1.45 -4.16
C TYR A 17 -4.86 1.55 -3.50
N GLU A 18 -4.90 1.34 -2.20
CA GLU A 18 -6.07 1.50 -1.35
C GLU A 18 -5.90 2.76 -0.50
N TYR A 19 -6.95 3.56 -0.40
CA TYR A 19 -6.95 4.80 0.37
C TYR A 19 -8.02 4.75 1.46
N ASP A 20 -7.77 5.43 2.57
CA ASP A 20 -8.78 5.68 3.59
C ASP A 20 -9.77 6.80 3.18
N GLU A 21 -10.80 7.01 4.00
CA GLU A 21 -11.80 8.06 3.80
C GLU A 21 -11.18 9.47 3.78
N LEU A 22 -10.08 9.67 4.50
CA LEU A 22 -9.39 10.95 4.62
C LEU A 22 -8.59 11.32 3.36
N GLY A 23 -7.98 10.37 2.67
CA GLY A 23 -6.93 10.75 1.71
C GLY A 23 -5.75 9.81 1.59
N ASN A 24 -5.47 9.09 2.66
CA ASN A 24 -4.17 8.53 2.93
C ASN A 24 -4.07 7.14 2.33
N LYS A 25 -2.90 6.81 1.78
CA LYS A 25 -2.63 5.50 1.18
C LYS A 25 -2.58 4.46 2.28
N LYS A 26 -3.61 3.62 2.44
CA LYS A 26 -3.70 2.58 3.47
C LYS A 26 -2.95 1.30 3.07
N ALA A 27 -2.99 0.93 1.80
CA ALA A 27 -2.29 -0.26 1.32
C ALA A 27 -1.88 -0.13 -0.15
N VAL A 28 -0.84 -0.85 -0.53
CA VAL A 28 -0.32 -0.95 -1.89
C VAL A 28 -0.04 -2.41 -2.20
N LYS A 29 -0.71 -2.96 -3.21
CA LYS A 29 -0.53 -4.35 -3.65
C LYS A 29 0.15 -4.35 -5.00
N TYR A 30 1.28 -5.03 -5.08
CA TYR A 30 2.02 -5.24 -6.31
C TYR A 30 1.69 -6.63 -6.87
N GLU A 31 1.52 -6.73 -8.19
CA GLU A 31 1.36 -8.02 -8.89
C GLU A 31 2.51 -9.01 -8.62
N GLY A 32 3.68 -8.52 -8.23
CA GLY A 32 4.81 -9.37 -7.82
C GLY A 32 4.59 -10.13 -6.50
N GLY A 33 3.43 -9.99 -5.85
CA GLY A 33 3.10 -10.63 -4.58
C GLY A 33 3.39 -9.77 -3.35
N LEU A 34 4.12 -8.66 -3.50
CA LEU A 34 4.43 -7.75 -2.41
C LEU A 34 3.20 -6.89 -2.05
N THR A 35 2.90 -6.78 -0.78
CA THR A 35 1.87 -5.91 -0.22
C THR A 35 2.50 -4.99 0.82
N ILE A 36 2.33 -3.69 0.65
CA ILE A 36 2.77 -2.67 1.60
C ILE A 36 1.55 -2.10 2.30
N LEU A 37 1.55 -2.12 3.62
CA LEU A 37 0.51 -1.64 4.50
C LEU A 37 1.02 -0.41 5.23
N TYR A 38 0.21 0.62 5.24
CA TYR A 38 0.52 1.89 5.88
C TYR A 38 -0.51 2.16 6.96
N LYS A 39 -0.06 2.43 8.18
CA LYS A 39 -0.91 2.88 9.28
C LYS A 39 -0.71 4.35 9.50
N TYR A 40 -1.81 5.06 9.68
CA TYR A 40 -1.82 6.48 10.03
C TYR A 40 -2.52 6.68 11.36
N ASP A 41 -2.12 7.70 12.09
CA ASP A 41 -2.85 8.21 13.25
C ASP A 41 -4.05 9.07 12.82
N SER A 42 -4.85 9.49 13.81
CA SER A 42 -6.00 10.38 13.60
C SER A 42 -5.63 11.76 13.03
N CYS A 43 -4.34 12.12 13.01
CA CYS A 43 -3.81 13.34 12.42
C CYS A 43 -3.27 13.12 10.99
N SER A 44 -3.57 11.97 10.36
CA SER A 44 -3.05 11.59 9.03
C SER A 44 -1.51 11.51 8.96
N ARG A 45 -0.85 11.25 10.08
CA ARG A 45 0.60 10.99 10.12
C ARG A 45 0.83 9.50 10.04
N MET A 46 1.70 9.08 9.13
CA MET A 46 2.12 7.69 9.03
C MET A 46 2.87 7.32 10.31
N ILE A 47 2.38 6.27 10.98
CA ILE A 47 2.99 5.73 12.20
C ILE A 47 3.68 4.40 11.94
N ASN A 48 3.17 3.57 11.02
CA ASN A 48 3.84 2.33 10.66
C ASN A 48 3.79 2.08 9.15
N GLU A 49 4.84 1.44 8.64
CA GLU A 49 4.88 0.81 7.33
C GLU A 49 5.22 -0.67 7.51
N MET A 50 4.46 -1.55 6.86
CA MET A 50 4.66 -2.99 6.93
C MET A 50 4.61 -3.59 5.53
N VAL A 51 5.68 -4.26 5.13
CA VAL A 51 5.78 -4.95 3.85
C VAL A 51 5.62 -6.45 4.09
N THR A 52 4.66 -7.06 3.43
CA THR A 52 4.43 -8.50 3.42
C THR A 52 4.56 -9.08 2.03
N ASP A 53 4.97 -10.34 1.94
CA ASP A 53 4.95 -11.11 0.70
C ASP A 53 3.54 -11.68 0.40
N LYS A 54 3.38 -12.40 -0.71
CA LYS A 54 2.10 -13.01 -1.12
C LYS A 54 1.58 -14.02 -0.11
N ASP A 55 2.51 -14.62 0.64
CA ASP A 55 2.24 -15.60 1.69
C ASP A 55 1.95 -14.92 3.05
N SER A 56 1.79 -13.59 3.07
CA SER A 56 1.61 -12.79 4.29
C SER A 56 2.80 -12.81 5.26
N ASN A 57 3.97 -13.27 4.81
CA ASN A 57 5.21 -13.19 5.57
C ASN A 57 5.69 -11.74 5.64
N VAL A 58 6.00 -11.27 6.84
CA VAL A 58 6.51 -9.91 7.05
C VAL A 58 7.96 -9.85 6.59
N LEU A 59 8.22 -9.09 5.54
CA LEU A 59 9.55 -8.86 5.01
C LEU A 59 10.19 -7.66 5.69
N MET A 60 9.42 -6.58 5.88
CA MET A 60 9.88 -5.34 6.51
C MET A 60 8.78 -4.75 7.38
N PHE A 61 9.19 -4.15 8.49
CA PHE A 61 8.31 -3.42 9.38
C PHE A 61 9.06 -2.19 9.90
N TYR A 62 8.47 -1.03 9.74
CA TYR A 62 8.98 0.26 10.17
C TYR A 62 7.95 0.92 11.11
N ASP A 63 8.46 1.49 12.20
CA ASP A 63 7.72 2.22 13.25
C ASP A 63 8.25 3.66 13.33
#